data_AF-A0A7V9KTB0-F1
#
_entry.id   AF-A0A7V9KTB0-F1
#
_cell.length_a   1.000
_cell.length_b   1.000
_cell.length_c   1.000
_cell.angle_alpha   90.00
_cell.angle_beta   90.00
_cell.angle_gamma   90.00
#
_symmetry.space_group_name_H-M   'P 1'
#
loop_
_entity.id
_entity.type
_entity.pdbx_description
1 polymer ?
#
loop_
_entity_poly.entity_id
_entity_poly.type
_entity_poly.pdbx_seq_one_letter_code
_entity_poly.pdbx_strand_id
1 'polypeptide(L)'
;MRQIVRVVGVVVAGGFAVTAITPPAAASIDGNRFQVTTRTIAEYENDVGRKGPSIGDSFTITEKLFHRGERVGRDAVYCQLSRVTKRVFGLQCVATLSLRGRGDITLQGNVIFKRGERTRPVLAITGGTGDYVGASGEVELVERRGAPTRLRVSLSG
;
A
#
# COMPACT_ATOMS: atom_id res chain seq x y z
N MET A 1 34.17 22.42 -1.75
CA MET A 1 33.61 23.79 -1.66
C MET A 1 32.71 23.85 -0.45
N ARG A 2 33.24 24.25 0.71
CA ARG A 2 32.53 24.32 1.99
C ARG A 2 32.15 25.79 2.22
N GLN A 3 30.88 26.15 2.13
CA GLN A 3 30.43 27.47 2.54
C GLN A 3 30.20 27.49 4.04
N ILE A 4 30.96 28.36 4.69
CA ILE A 4 30.97 28.63 6.12
C ILE A 4 29.80 29.59 6.39
N VAL A 5 28.75 29.13 7.07
CA VAL A 5 27.74 30.03 7.62
C VAL A 5 28.21 30.46 9.00
N ARG A 6 28.69 31.71 9.10
CA ARG A 6 28.96 32.40 10.36
C ARG A 6 27.62 32.72 11.00
N VAL A 7 27.29 32.07 12.12
CA VAL A 7 26.19 32.48 12.99
C VAL A 7 26.78 33.34 14.10
N VAL A 8 26.56 34.65 14.00
CA VAL A 8 26.83 35.62 15.06
C VAL A 8 25.82 35.35 16.19
N GLY A 9 26.34 35.03 17.37
CA GLY A 9 25.54 34.86 18.58
C GLY A 9 24.94 36.19 19.02
N VAL A 10 23.61 36.22 19.11
CA VAL A 10 22.89 37.24 19.86
C VAL A 10 22.24 36.53 21.05
N VAL A 11 22.78 36.76 22.24
CA VAL A 11 22.15 36.36 23.50
C VAL A 11 21.06 37.38 23.78
N VAL A 12 19.83 37.08 23.37
CA VAL A 12 18.63 37.77 23.86
C VAL A 12 18.09 36.96 25.04
N ALA A 13 18.22 37.53 26.24
CA ALA A 13 17.46 37.08 27.39
C ALA A 13 15.98 37.42 27.15
N GLY A 14 15.24 36.50 26.56
CA GLY A 14 13.79 36.61 26.31
C GLY A 14 13.21 35.21 26.34
N GLY A 15 12.19 35.00 27.18
CA GLY A 15 11.64 33.69 27.50
C GLY A 15 11.42 32.80 26.27
N PHE A 16 12.08 31.65 26.25
CA PHE A 16 11.81 30.62 25.25
C PHE A 16 10.42 30.04 25.54
N ALA A 17 9.40 30.55 24.87
CA ALA A 17 8.17 29.83 24.69
C ALA A 17 8.51 28.57 23.87
N VAL A 18 8.68 27.44 24.56
CA VAL A 18 8.80 26.13 23.94
C VAL A 18 7.47 25.83 23.26
N THR A 19 7.32 26.25 22.00
CA THR A 19 6.22 25.79 21.16
C THR A 19 6.47 24.31 20.89
N ALA A 20 5.77 23.45 21.62
CA ALA A 20 5.76 22.02 21.37
C ALA A 20 5.34 21.81 19.90
N ILE A 21 6.26 21.33 19.08
CA ILE A 21 5.95 20.88 17.72
C ILE A 21 5.18 19.58 17.91
N THR A 22 3.85 19.67 18.00
CA THR A 22 2.98 18.50 17.97
C THR A 22 3.14 17.88 16.57
N PRO A 23 3.68 16.66 16.46
CA PRO A 23 3.66 15.98 15.18
C PRO A 23 2.18 15.83 14.75
N PRO A 24 1.87 15.98 13.46
CA PRO A 24 0.52 15.77 12.98
C PRO A 24 0.07 14.38 13.43
N ALA A 25 -1.08 14.33 14.11
CA ALA A 25 -1.70 13.07 14.49
C ALA A 25 -1.89 12.25 13.21
N ALA A 26 -1.37 11.03 13.18
CA ALA A 26 -1.66 10.14 12.07
C ALA A 26 -3.18 9.88 12.06
N ALA A 27 -3.84 10.06 10.92
CA ALA A 27 -5.22 9.61 10.75
C ALA A 27 -5.40 8.19 11.33
N SER A 28 -6.32 8.08 12.30
CA SER A 28 -6.68 6.79 12.87
C SER A 28 -7.51 5.99 11.86
N ILE A 29 -7.20 4.71 11.77
CA ILE A 29 -8.01 3.73 11.05
C ILE A 29 -8.75 2.93 12.12
N ASP A 30 -9.99 3.29 12.44
CA ASP A 30 -10.69 2.63 13.54
C ASP A 30 -11.69 1.58 13.01
N GLY A 31 -11.80 0.47 13.75
CA GLY A 31 -12.75 -0.60 13.49
C GLY A 31 -12.33 -1.67 12.47
N ASN A 32 -13.19 -2.67 12.29
CA ASN A 32 -12.92 -3.84 11.46
C ASN A 32 -13.14 -3.59 9.96
N ARG A 33 -13.62 -2.41 9.56
CA ARG A 33 -13.84 -2.06 8.16
C ARG A 33 -13.31 -0.68 7.88
N PHE A 34 -12.39 -0.59 6.93
CA PHE A 34 -11.80 0.67 6.54
C PHE A 34 -11.40 0.67 5.08
N GLN A 35 -11.05 1.86 4.59
CA GLN A 35 -10.71 2.05 3.20
C GLN A 35 -9.41 2.85 3.10
N VAL A 36 -8.51 2.41 2.23
CA VAL A 36 -7.34 3.20 1.84
C VAL A 36 -7.30 3.38 0.33
N THR A 37 -6.65 4.44 -0.12
CA THR A 37 -6.32 4.67 -1.53
C THR A 37 -4.83 4.62 -1.72
N THR A 38 -4.39 4.07 -2.84
CA THR A 38 -2.97 3.89 -3.12
C THR A 38 -2.38 5.03 -3.94
N ARG A 39 -1.06 5.19 -3.90
CA ARG A 39 -0.32 6.04 -4.83
C ARG A 39 1.03 5.41 -5.09
N THR A 40 1.24 4.93 -6.30
CA THR A 40 2.46 4.24 -6.72
C THR A 40 3.71 5.08 -6.44
N ILE A 41 4.68 4.45 -5.79
CA ILE A 41 6.04 4.97 -5.59
C ILE A 41 6.96 4.39 -6.66
N ALA A 42 6.89 3.07 -6.82
CA ALA A 42 7.69 2.31 -7.77
C ALA A 42 6.89 1.09 -8.24
N GLU A 43 7.11 0.73 -9.49
CA GLU A 43 6.59 -0.47 -10.12
C GLU A 43 7.70 -1.05 -10.99
N TYR A 44 7.85 -2.36 -10.96
CA TYR A 44 8.84 -3.08 -11.74
C TYR A 44 8.23 -4.36 -12.29
N GLU A 45 8.37 -4.56 -13.59
CA GLU A 45 7.93 -5.75 -14.30
C GLU A 45 9.13 -6.62 -14.67
N ASN A 46 8.95 -7.92 -14.56
CA ASN A 46 9.94 -8.94 -14.89
C ASN A 46 9.31 -9.89 -15.92
N ASP A 47 9.59 -9.64 -17.20
CA ASP A 47 9.23 -10.53 -18.33
C ASP A 47 10.24 -11.69 -18.35
N VAL A 48 9.76 -12.90 -18.13
CA VAL A 48 10.59 -14.11 -18.14
C VAL A 48 10.11 -15.09 -19.20
N GLY A 49 11.05 -15.74 -19.85
CA GLY A 49 10.73 -16.74 -20.87
C GLY A 49 10.43 -16.11 -22.23
N ARG A 50 9.22 -16.32 -22.75
CA ARG A 50 8.90 -15.90 -24.13
C ARG A 50 8.43 -14.45 -24.12
N LYS A 51 9.05 -13.61 -24.96
CA LYS A 51 8.69 -12.21 -25.19
C LYS A 51 7.17 -11.95 -25.14
N GLY A 52 6.78 -11.02 -24.27
CA GLY A 52 5.39 -10.63 -24.03
C GLY A 52 4.71 -11.51 -22.98
N PRO A 53 3.46 -11.20 -22.58
CA PRO A 53 2.85 -11.83 -21.41
C PRO A 53 2.86 -13.36 -21.45
N SER A 54 3.50 -13.95 -20.45
CA SER A 54 3.72 -15.39 -20.32
C SER A 54 3.59 -15.87 -18.87
N ILE A 55 3.39 -17.17 -18.68
CA ILE A 55 3.34 -17.75 -17.33
C ILE A 55 4.74 -17.66 -16.75
N GLY A 56 4.85 -17.13 -15.54
CA GLY A 56 6.13 -16.90 -14.89
C GLY A 56 6.47 -15.42 -14.73
N ASP A 57 5.99 -14.57 -15.65
CA ASP A 57 6.14 -13.12 -15.59
C ASP A 57 5.64 -12.59 -14.26
N SER A 58 6.31 -11.59 -13.72
CA SER A 58 5.93 -11.03 -12.43
C SER A 58 6.07 -9.52 -12.38
N PHE A 59 5.42 -8.91 -11.41
CA PHE A 59 5.60 -7.50 -11.12
C PHE A 59 5.64 -7.27 -9.61
N THR A 60 6.35 -6.21 -9.23
CA THR A 60 6.39 -5.70 -7.86
C THR A 60 5.95 -4.25 -7.85
N ILE A 61 5.08 -3.89 -6.92
CA ILE A 61 4.59 -2.52 -6.74
C ILE A 61 4.84 -2.12 -5.29
N THR A 62 5.24 -0.88 -5.08
CA THR A 62 5.27 -0.24 -3.77
C THR A 62 4.47 1.05 -3.84
N GLU A 63 3.48 1.22 -2.97
CA GLU A 63 2.58 2.36 -2.98
C GLU A 63 2.52 3.04 -1.60
N LYS A 64 2.10 4.31 -1.58
CA LYS A 64 1.69 4.99 -0.35
C LYS A 64 0.21 4.72 -0.11
N LEU A 65 -0.14 4.41 1.13
CA LEU A 65 -1.54 4.24 1.54
C LEU A 65 -2.07 5.52 2.17
N PHE A 66 -3.25 5.95 1.73
CA PHE A 66 -3.95 7.12 2.24
C PHE A 66 -5.33 6.78 2.78
N HIS A 67 -5.67 7.27 3.97
CA HIS A 67 -7.02 7.25 4.53
C HIS A 67 -7.50 8.70 4.65
N ARG A 68 -8.67 9.01 4.07
CA ARG A 68 -9.26 10.38 4.12
C ARG A 68 -8.28 11.49 3.69
N GLY A 69 -7.38 11.21 2.74
CA GLY A 69 -6.38 12.16 2.23
C GLY A 69 -5.06 12.20 3.01
N GLU A 70 -4.99 11.56 4.18
CA GLU A 70 -3.77 11.50 4.98
C GLU A 70 -3.00 10.21 4.77
N ARG A 71 -1.67 10.29 4.79
CA ARG A 71 -0.81 9.13 4.60
C ARG A 71 -0.77 8.27 5.87
N VAL A 72 -1.37 7.10 5.79
CA VAL A 72 -1.45 6.12 6.88
C VAL A 72 -0.41 5.01 6.77
N GLY A 73 0.21 4.83 5.61
CA GLY A 73 1.11 3.69 5.42
C GLY A 73 1.80 3.59 4.08
N ARG A 74 2.21 2.37 3.77
CA ARG A 74 2.68 1.92 2.46
C ARG A 74 2.27 0.46 2.28
N ASP A 75 2.26 0.00 1.04
CA ASP A 75 2.20 -1.42 0.73
C ASP A 75 3.45 -1.88 -0.03
N ALA A 76 3.59 -3.20 -0.11
CA ALA A 76 4.46 -3.88 -1.05
C ALA A 76 3.68 -5.06 -1.63
N VAL A 77 3.65 -5.16 -2.95
CA VAL A 77 2.89 -6.16 -3.70
C VAL A 77 3.85 -6.93 -4.57
N TYR A 78 3.70 -8.25 -4.60
CA TYR A 78 4.29 -9.11 -5.62
C TYR A 78 3.19 -9.95 -6.26
N CYS A 79 3.12 -9.94 -7.58
CA CYS A 79 2.21 -10.79 -8.33
C CYS A 79 2.95 -11.51 -9.44
N GLN A 80 2.56 -12.76 -9.69
CA GLN A 80 3.09 -13.58 -10.77
C GLN A 80 1.96 -14.07 -11.67
N LEU A 81 2.15 -13.99 -12.99
CA LEU A 81 1.22 -14.52 -13.98
C LEU A 81 1.17 -16.04 -13.87
N SER A 82 0.03 -16.54 -13.39
CA SER A 82 -0.27 -17.97 -13.24
C SER A 82 -1.07 -18.52 -14.42
N ARG A 83 -1.71 -17.65 -15.21
CA ARG A 83 -2.48 -18.05 -16.40
C ARG A 83 -2.50 -16.93 -17.44
N VAL A 84 -2.15 -17.27 -18.68
CA VAL A 84 -2.23 -16.33 -19.81
C VAL A 84 -2.94 -16.98 -20.99
N THR A 85 -4.03 -16.35 -21.44
CA THR A 85 -4.79 -16.75 -22.63
C THR A 85 -5.28 -15.50 -23.38
N LYS A 86 -5.84 -15.66 -24.58
CA LYS A 86 -6.39 -14.52 -25.35
C LYS A 86 -7.52 -13.76 -24.64
N ARG A 87 -8.17 -14.36 -23.63
CA ARG A 87 -9.35 -13.79 -22.95
C ARG A 87 -9.19 -13.64 -21.42
N VAL A 88 -8.20 -14.30 -20.83
CA VAL A 88 -8.06 -14.43 -19.37
C VAL A 88 -6.60 -14.26 -18.98
N PHE A 89 -6.38 -13.43 -17.95
CA PHE A 89 -5.12 -13.30 -17.23
C PHE A 89 -5.36 -13.70 -15.77
N GLY A 90 -4.53 -14.59 -15.24
CA GLY A 90 -4.54 -15.01 -13.84
C GLY A 90 -3.24 -14.63 -13.16
N LEU A 91 -3.33 -14.15 -11.93
CA LEU A 91 -2.21 -13.70 -11.13
C LEU A 91 -2.28 -14.33 -9.74
N GLN A 92 -1.18 -14.92 -9.28
CA GLN A 92 -1.01 -15.25 -7.88
C GLN A 92 -0.32 -14.07 -7.20
N CYS A 93 -0.98 -13.46 -6.22
CA CYS A 93 -0.51 -12.26 -5.56
C CYS A 93 -0.30 -12.48 -4.07
N VAL A 94 0.76 -11.87 -3.54
CA VAL A 94 0.99 -11.63 -2.12
C VAL A 94 1.24 -10.14 -1.91
N ALA A 95 0.73 -9.59 -0.82
CA ALA A 95 0.98 -8.20 -0.48
C ALA A 95 1.05 -7.99 1.04
N THR A 96 1.71 -6.91 1.44
CA THR A 96 1.77 -6.46 2.83
C THR A 96 1.34 -5.01 2.90
N LEU A 97 0.34 -4.70 3.73
CA LEU A 97 -0.04 -3.33 4.06
C LEU A 97 0.63 -2.94 5.38
N SER A 98 1.62 -2.05 5.34
CA SER A 98 2.28 -1.52 6.54
C SER A 98 1.62 -0.23 6.99
N LEU A 99 0.87 -0.30 8.10
CA LEU A 99 0.16 0.83 8.69
C LEU A 99 0.98 1.44 9.83
N ARG A 100 1.30 2.73 9.69
CA ARG A 100 2.25 3.45 10.55
C ARG A 100 1.81 3.39 12.00
N GLY A 101 2.69 2.87 12.86
CA GLY A 101 2.45 2.77 14.30
C GLY A 101 1.45 1.70 14.72
N ARG A 102 0.93 0.89 13.79
CA ARG A 102 -0.10 -0.13 14.07
C ARG A 102 0.34 -1.54 13.75
N GLY A 103 1.15 -1.71 12.70
CA GLY A 103 1.65 -3.01 12.27
C GLY A 103 1.33 -3.32 10.81
N ASP A 104 1.50 -4.58 10.45
CA ASP A 104 1.33 -5.07 9.09
C ASP A 104 0.08 -5.94 8.95
N ILE A 105 -0.53 -5.92 7.77
CA ILE A 105 -1.58 -6.86 7.34
C ILE A 105 -1.06 -7.63 6.13
N THR A 106 -1.10 -8.96 6.17
CA THR A 106 -0.67 -9.80 5.05
C THR A 106 -1.85 -10.24 4.21
N LEU A 107 -1.70 -10.12 2.89
CA LEU A 107 -2.72 -10.44 1.90
C LEU A 107 -2.21 -11.54 0.95
N GLN A 108 -3.09 -12.43 0.54
CA GLN A 108 -2.81 -13.41 -0.51
C GLN A 108 -4.06 -13.72 -1.32
N GLY A 109 -3.91 -13.96 -2.62
CA GLY A 109 -5.02 -14.45 -3.43
C GLY A 109 -4.67 -14.65 -4.90
N ASN A 110 -5.57 -15.36 -5.58
CA ASN A 110 -5.53 -15.56 -7.02
C ASN A 110 -6.49 -14.58 -7.69
N VAL A 111 -5.97 -13.67 -8.48
CA VAL A 111 -6.73 -12.63 -9.18
C VAL A 111 -6.93 -13.05 -10.63
N ILE A 112 -8.19 -13.07 -11.08
CA ILE A 112 -8.54 -13.40 -12.47
C ILE A 112 -9.13 -12.17 -13.16
N PHE A 113 -8.48 -11.74 -14.23
CA PHE A 113 -8.97 -10.71 -15.14
C PHE A 113 -9.50 -11.35 -16.42
N LYS A 114 -10.73 -11.02 -16.79
CA LYS A 114 -11.34 -11.44 -18.06
C LYS A 114 -11.52 -10.24 -18.96
N ARG A 115 -11.08 -10.38 -20.22
CA ARG A 115 -11.14 -9.31 -21.20
C ARG A 115 -12.59 -8.89 -21.45
N GLY A 116 -12.90 -7.62 -21.24
CA GLY A 116 -14.24 -7.06 -21.41
C GLY A 116 -15.13 -7.11 -20.17
N GLU A 117 -14.64 -7.68 -19.06
CA GLU A 117 -15.36 -7.70 -17.78
C GLU A 117 -14.74 -6.73 -16.79
N ARG A 118 -15.60 -6.04 -16.02
CA ARG A 118 -15.15 -5.29 -14.85
C ARG A 118 -15.01 -6.25 -13.69
N THR A 119 -13.79 -6.47 -13.24
CA THR A 119 -13.50 -7.31 -12.07
C THR A 119 -13.32 -6.45 -10.83
N ARG A 120 -13.67 -7.01 -9.67
CA ARG A 120 -13.37 -6.47 -8.34
C ARG A 120 -12.63 -7.57 -7.58
N PRO A 121 -11.32 -7.70 -7.79
CA PRO A 121 -10.56 -8.76 -7.14
C PRO A 121 -10.69 -8.69 -5.63
N VAL A 122 -10.75 -9.86 -5.00
CA VAL A 122 -10.72 -9.99 -3.53
C VAL A 122 -9.49 -10.79 -3.15
N LEU A 123 -8.70 -10.28 -2.22
CA LEU A 123 -7.58 -10.98 -1.61
C LEU A 123 -7.95 -11.34 -0.16
N ALA A 124 -7.53 -12.52 0.28
CA ALA A 124 -7.70 -12.93 1.67
C ALA A 124 -6.67 -12.22 2.55
N ILE A 125 -7.11 -11.77 3.72
CA ILE A 125 -6.22 -11.39 4.82
C ILE A 125 -5.80 -12.68 5.53
N THR A 126 -4.50 -12.93 5.56
CA THR A 126 -3.93 -14.19 6.08
C THR A 126 -3.22 -14.04 7.42
N GLY A 127 -3.13 -12.81 7.95
CA GLY A 127 -2.46 -12.52 9.20
C GLY A 127 -2.01 -11.07 9.31
N GLY A 128 -1.18 -10.81 10.30
CA GLY A 128 -0.62 -9.49 10.56
C GLY A 128 0.27 -9.43 11.80
N THR A 129 0.75 -8.22 12.08
CA THR A 129 1.58 -7.88 13.24
C THR A 129 0.99 -6.68 14.00
N GLY A 130 1.48 -6.42 15.21
CA GLY A 130 0.98 -5.31 16.04
C GLY A 130 -0.52 -5.45 16.35
N ASP A 131 -1.30 -4.42 16.04
CA ASP A 131 -2.75 -4.39 16.18
C ASP A 131 -3.47 -5.47 15.35
N TYR A 132 -2.78 -6.09 14.39
CA TYR A 132 -3.35 -7.05 13.43
C TYR A 132 -2.87 -8.49 13.66
N VAL A 133 -2.29 -8.80 14.82
CA VAL A 133 -1.98 -10.19 15.18
C VAL A 133 -3.25 -11.04 15.13
N GLY A 134 -3.21 -12.15 14.39
CA GLY A 134 -4.36 -13.04 14.19
C GLY A 134 -5.42 -12.52 13.23
N ALA A 135 -5.18 -11.40 12.54
CA ALA A 135 -6.12 -10.84 11.58
C ALA A 135 -6.46 -11.84 10.46
N SER A 136 -7.76 -11.92 10.14
CA SER A 136 -8.28 -12.62 8.97
C SER A 136 -9.36 -11.76 8.31
N GLY A 137 -9.86 -12.18 7.14
CA GLY A 137 -10.87 -11.43 6.39
C GLY A 137 -10.47 -11.19 4.94
N GLU A 138 -10.85 -10.05 4.38
CA GLU A 138 -10.77 -9.80 2.95
C GLU A 138 -10.43 -8.34 2.60
N VAL A 139 -9.78 -8.16 1.44
CA VAL A 139 -9.56 -6.86 0.80
C VAL A 139 -10.14 -6.86 -0.61
N GLU A 140 -11.15 -6.01 -0.86
CA GLU A 140 -11.69 -5.77 -2.20
C GLU A 140 -10.86 -4.66 -2.89
N LEU A 141 -10.36 -4.95 -4.09
CA LEU A 141 -9.69 -4.00 -4.96
C LEU A 141 -10.71 -3.33 -5.87
N VAL A 142 -10.81 -2.00 -5.75
CA VAL A 142 -11.69 -1.18 -6.59
C VAL A 142 -10.83 -0.29 -7.48
N GLU A 143 -10.64 -0.74 -8.71
CA GLU A 143 -9.93 0.01 -9.75
C GLU A 143 -10.88 0.86 -10.58
N ARG A 144 -10.46 2.08 -10.90
CA ARG A 144 -11.17 2.99 -11.80
C ARG A 144 -10.16 3.64 -12.71
N ARG A 145 -10.44 3.65 -14.02
CA ARG A 145 -9.55 4.26 -15.01
C ARG A 145 -9.27 5.72 -14.63
N GLY A 146 -7.99 6.07 -14.52
CA GLY A 146 -7.54 7.44 -14.19
C GLY A 146 -7.71 7.85 -12.72
N ALA A 147 -8.01 6.91 -11.82
CA ALA A 147 -8.11 7.18 -10.39
C ALA A 147 -7.23 6.22 -9.58
N PRO A 148 -6.79 6.64 -8.37
CA PRO A 148 -6.12 5.77 -7.42
C PRO A 148 -6.91 4.47 -7.15
N THR A 149 -6.18 3.36 -7.04
CA THR A 149 -6.77 2.11 -6.57
C THR A 149 -7.27 2.30 -5.15
N ARG A 150 -8.46 1.77 -4.88
CA ARG A 150 -9.10 1.84 -3.57
C ARG A 150 -9.18 0.43 -3.01
N LEU A 151 -8.56 0.23 -1.86
CA LEU A 151 -8.62 -1.00 -1.09
C LEU A 151 -9.69 -0.86 -0.02
N ARG A 152 -10.66 -1.78 0.00
CA ARG A 152 -11.65 -1.90 1.06
C ARG A 152 -11.29 -3.09 1.93
N VAL A 153 -10.78 -2.80 3.13
CA VAL A 153 -10.33 -3.81 4.08
C VAL A 153 -11.48 -4.16 5.00
N SER A 154 -11.73 -5.46 5.16
CA SER A 154 -12.71 -6.02 6.11
C SER A 154 -12.04 -7.12 6.92
N LEU A 155 -11.83 -6.85 8.21
CA LEU A 155 -11.31 -7.81 9.18
C LEU A 155 -12.47 -8.66 9.74
N SER A 156 -12.27 -9.97 9.79
CA SER A 156 -13.10 -10.89 10.55
C SER A 156 -12.62 -10.86 12.01
N GLY A 157 -13.52 -10.50 12.93
CA GLY A 157 -13.25 -10.47 14.37
C GLY A 157 -13.39 -11.83 15.01
#